data_AF-A0A378QXJ8-F1
#
_entry.id   AF-A0A378QXJ8-F1
#
_cell.length_a   1.000
_cell.length_b   1.000
_cell.length_c   1.000
_cell.angle_alpha   90.00
_cell.angle_beta   90.00
_cell.angle_gamma   90.00
#
_symmetry.space_group_name_H-M   'P 1'
#
loop_
_entity.id
_entity.type
_entity.pdbx_description
1 polymer ?
#
loop_
_entity_poly.entity_id
_entity_poly.type
_entity_poly.pdbx_seq_one_letter_code
_entity_poly.pdbx_strand_id
1 'polypeptide(L)'
;MGKAYQIDGDDKEVTLWEGSPTFRRLVYGAIALVLLTAYGFWVSAYLQEHQRHIDMINQQYREFSGTNDQLIEDVLPKKSRNPVWNNNPQAASKLNYKTLDDYPIATDSWQNRFNPNKIAPGSGFEVYYINQKKPNEVVLKEIKSNIAMNYHGDEIKGIPTKELAAYWVGRISVPKDGIYFIKKSGDWKSMRILLDGHIMDKGDFQGTSELNVYLKEGDYLLEVEMSNKTNNLDLAVNFFHPITTYKNTDLSQQLVKLDVNNYNLYFASTYSSDDFNNTVSVHSSISEPYVLVLSNSEPVNWRIYGNTPQAIIYSGANTSINSVGSPHIVKTDFLNVPYNLLAEKSSCSCHQGVFGCTEVASMRESINHIESITGMRLVGGAGSNYARILRLPKDRVSNDVMSRQTQDYEQKRVACQVPTSPVNQANGISP
;
A
#
# COMPACT_ATOMS: atom_id res chain seq x y z
N MET A 1 50.02 81.36 -11.99
CA MET A 1 49.58 81.51 -10.58
C MET A 1 48.66 80.35 -10.27
N GLY A 2 49.06 79.49 -9.34
CA GLY A 2 48.39 78.21 -9.11
C GLY A 2 47.06 78.32 -8.38
N LYS A 3 46.34 77.19 -8.37
CA LYS A 3 45.71 76.65 -7.17
C LYS A 3 45.56 75.13 -7.35
N ALA A 4 46.09 74.42 -6.37
CA ALA A 4 45.95 72.98 -6.18
C ALA A 4 44.48 72.62 -5.95
N TYR A 5 44.07 71.43 -6.39
CA TYR A 5 42.92 70.74 -5.82
C TYR A 5 43.39 69.40 -5.25
N GLN A 6 43.06 69.24 -3.96
CA GLN A 6 43.32 68.11 -3.09
C GLN A 6 42.72 66.82 -3.65
N ILE A 7 43.49 65.75 -3.43
CA ILE A 7 43.03 64.38 -3.38
C ILE A 7 42.39 64.21 -2.00
N ASP A 8 41.10 63.92 -1.94
CA ASP A 8 40.46 63.27 -0.81
C ASP A 8 40.01 61.88 -1.27
N GLY A 9 40.51 60.85 -0.57
CA GLY A 9 40.32 59.46 -0.92
C GLY A 9 38.98 58.90 -0.47
N ASP A 10 38.38 58.10 -1.34
CA ASP A 10 37.58 56.92 -1.00
C ASP A 10 37.55 56.02 -2.26
N ASP A 11 38.64 55.31 -2.53
CA ASP A 11 38.70 54.28 -3.58
C ASP A 11 37.83 53.10 -3.16
N LYS A 12 36.52 53.22 -3.34
CA LYS A 12 35.63 52.06 -3.39
C LYS A 12 35.76 51.46 -4.77
N GLU A 13 36.47 50.33 -4.86
CA GLU A 13 36.47 49.48 -6.05
C GLU A 13 35.02 49.14 -6.42
N VAL A 14 34.46 49.87 -7.39
CA VAL A 14 33.13 49.55 -7.93
C VAL A 14 33.27 48.27 -8.72
N THR A 15 32.78 47.17 -8.16
CA THR A 15 32.85 45.87 -8.83
C THR A 15 32.04 45.91 -10.12
N LEU A 16 32.46 45.14 -11.13
CA LEU A 16 31.75 44.97 -12.41
C LEU A 16 30.26 44.58 -12.23
N TRP A 17 29.94 43.97 -11.09
CA TRP A 17 28.58 43.64 -10.67
C TRP A 17 27.71 44.86 -10.39
N GLU A 18 28.24 45.86 -9.70
CA GLU A 18 27.52 47.07 -9.29
C GLU A 18 27.43 48.09 -10.44
N GLY A 19 28.50 48.21 -11.24
CA GLY A 19 28.60 49.21 -12.31
C GLY A 19 27.93 48.84 -13.64
N SER A 20 27.59 47.57 -13.89
CA SER A 20 27.09 47.14 -15.20
C SER A 20 25.78 46.34 -15.12
N PRO A 21 24.64 46.94 -15.52
CA PRO A 21 23.37 46.23 -15.68
C PRO A 21 23.45 45.10 -16.72
N THR A 22 24.26 45.29 -17.76
CA THR A 22 24.49 44.31 -18.83
C THR A 22 25.20 43.07 -18.31
N PHE A 23 26.20 43.24 -17.44
CA PHE A 23 26.92 42.13 -16.81
C PHE A 23 25.99 41.29 -15.93
N ARG A 24 25.15 41.93 -15.11
CA ARG A 24 24.15 41.23 -14.29
C ARG A 24 23.17 40.40 -15.13
N ARG A 25 22.67 40.96 -16.24
CA ARG A 25 21.77 40.23 -17.17
C ARG A 25 22.46 39.00 -17.77
N LEU A 26 23.73 39.10 -18.12
CA LEU A 26 24.51 37.96 -18.64
C LEU A 26 24.70 36.88 -17.58
N VAL A 27 25.02 37.26 -16.34
CA VAL A 27 25.19 36.29 -15.24
C VAL A 27 23.86 35.61 -14.89
N TYR A 28 22.74 36.34 -14.82
CA TYR A 28 21.42 35.73 -14.62
C TYR A 28 21.03 34.82 -15.77
N GLY A 29 21.33 35.19 -17.01
CA GLY A 29 21.12 34.33 -18.18
C GLY A 29 21.93 33.04 -18.10
N ALA A 30 23.19 33.11 -17.67
CA ALA A 30 24.04 31.95 -17.48
C ALA A 30 23.52 31.03 -16.35
N ILE A 31 23.10 31.59 -15.22
CA ILE A 31 22.53 30.81 -14.10
C ILE A 31 21.23 30.12 -14.53
N ALA A 32 20.34 30.82 -15.25
CA ALA A 32 19.09 30.25 -15.74
C ALA A 32 19.35 29.07 -16.70
N LEU A 33 20.36 29.19 -17.58
CA LEU A 33 20.76 28.12 -18.49
C LEU A 33 21.29 26.89 -17.73
N VAL A 34 22.09 27.09 -16.68
CA VAL A 34 22.59 26.00 -15.81
C VAL A 34 21.44 25.30 -15.08
N LEU A 35 20.46 26.05 -14.58
CA LEU A 35 19.30 25.45 -13.91
C LEU A 35 18.41 24.67 -14.87
N LEU A 36 18.18 25.19 -16.08
CA LEU A 36 17.39 24.50 -17.10
C LEU A 36 18.06 23.21 -17.59
N THR A 37 19.38 23.24 -17.77
CA THR A 37 20.14 22.05 -18.17
C THR A 37 20.17 21.01 -17.04
N ALA A 38 20.40 21.41 -15.80
CA ALA A 38 20.33 20.51 -14.64
C ALA A 38 18.93 19.88 -14.48
N TYR A 39 17.87 20.67 -14.67
CA TYR A 39 16.50 20.16 -14.66
C TYR A 39 16.25 19.17 -15.80
N GLY A 40 16.73 19.47 -17.01
CA GLY A 40 16.65 18.56 -18.16
C GLY A 40 17.36 17.21 -17.91
N PHE A 41 18.55 17.24 -17.31
CA PHE A 41 19.26 16.01 -16.92
C PHE A 41 18.51 15.24 -15.82
N TRP A 42 17.95 15.94 -14.83
CA TRP A 42 17.14 15.31 -13.78
C TRP A 42 15.87 14.66 -14.33
N VAL A 43 15.13 15.35 -15.20
CA VAL A 43 13.94 14.79 -15.87
C VAL A 43 14.32 13.62 -16.77
N SER A 44 15.43 13.71 -17.51
CA SER A 44 15.91 12.60 -18.35
C SER A 44 16.32 11.38 -17.52
N ALA A 45 17.01 11.57 -16.39
CA ALA A 45 17.38 10.48 -15.49
C ALA A 45 16.14 9.83 -14.85
N TYR A 46 15.18 10.65 -14.41
CA TYR A 46 13.90 10.21 -13.86
C TYR A 46 13.07 9.41 -14.88
N LEU A 47 12.97 9.88 -16.12
CA LEU A 47 12.27 9.18 -17.20
C LEU A 47 12.99 7.89 -17.61
N GLN A 48 14.33 7.87 -17.62
CA GLN A 48 15.10 6.68 -17.96
C GLN A 48 14.99 5.58 -16.89
N GLU A 49 14.89 5.95 -15.61
CA GLU A 49 14.61 5.01 -14.51
C GLU A 49 13.20 4.43 -14.61
N HIS A 50 12.20 5.26 -14.94
CA HIS A 50 10.83 4.80 -15.21
C HIS A 50 10.74 3.89 -16.45
N GLN A 51 11.44 4.22 -17.53
CA GLN A 51 11.42 3.40 -18.75
C GLN A 51 12.07 2.03 -18.52
N ARG A 52 13.20 1.98 -17.80
CA ARG A 52 13.82 0.69 -17.39
C ARG A 52 12.87 -0.14 -16.52
N HIS A 53 12.05 0.50 -15.69
CA HIS A 53 11.02 -0.16 -14.91
C HIS A 53 9.90 -0.74 -15.78
N ILE A 54 9.41 0.01 -16.77
CA ILE A 54 8.40 -0.46 -17.72
C ILE A 54 8.96 -1.61 -18.58
N ASP A 55 10.20 -1.52 -19.03
CA ASP A 55 10.84 -2.55 -19.86
C ASP A 55 11.08 -3.84 -19.06
N MET A 56 11.46 -3.74 -17.78
CA MET A 56 11.57 -4.89 -16.87
C MET A 56 10.22 -5.55 -16.62
N ILE A 57 9.15 -4.76 -16.40
CA ILE A 57 7.78 -5.27 -16.23
C ILE A 57 7.32 -5.97 -17.52
N ASN A 58 7.57 -5.37 -18.69
CA ASN A 58 7.20 -5.94 -19.99
C ASN A 58 8.04 -7.18 -20.35
N GLN A 59 9.28 -7.27 -19.85
CA GLN A 59 10.12 -8.45 -20.02
C GLN A 59 9.63 -9.59 -19.11
N GLN A 60 9.31 -9.31 -17.85
CA GLN A 60 8.72 -10.30 -16.93
C GLN A 60 7.34 -10.77 -17.37
N TYR A 61 6.51 -9.88 -17.92
CA TYR A 61 5.23 -10.26 -18.53
C TYR A 61 5.43 -11.17 -19.75
N ARG A 62 6.44 -10.92 -20.59
CA ARG A 62 6.77 -11.77 -21.75
C ARG A 62 7.36 -13.12 -21.36
N GLU A 63 8.15 -13.18 -20.31
CA GLU A 63 8.67 -14.43 -19.75
C GLU A 63 7.54 -15.27 -19.10
N PHE A 64 6.58 -14.62 -18.44
CA PHE A 64 5.39 -15.26 -17.86
C PHE A 64 4.35 -15.70 -18.91
N SER A 65 4.20 -14.96 -20.01
CA SER A 65 3.28 -15.32 -21.10
C SER A 65 3.90 -16.30 -22.11
N GLY A 66 5.21 -16.25 -22.34
CA GLY A 66 5.92 -17.17 -23.24
C GLY A 66 6.13 -18.58 -22.69
N THR A 67 5.99 -18.79 -21.38
CA THR A 67 6.07 -20.13 -20.75
C THR A 67 4.73 -20.87 -20.69
N ASN A 68 3.60 -20.17 -20.92
CA ASN A 68 2.27 -20.80 -20.85
C ASN A 68 1.83 -21.49 -22.15
N ASP A 69 2.36 -21.10 -23.32
CA ASP A 69 1.97 -21.71 -24.60
C ASP A 69 2.72 -23.02 -24.93
N GLN A 70 3.80 -23.37 -24.20
CA GLN A 70 4.58 -24.59 -24.45
C GLN A 70 4.47 -25.68 -23.36
N LEU A 71 3.71 -25.45 -22.28
CA LEU A 71 3.58 -26.43 -21.18
C LEU A 71 2.17 -27.03 -21.04
N ILE A 72 1.22 -26.67 -21.90
CA ILE A 72 -0.18 -27.11 -21.77
C ILE A 72 -0.43 -28.56 -22.26
N GLU A 73 0.49 -29.20 -22.98
CA GLU A 73 0.29 -30.60 -23.42
C GLU A 73 1.09 -31.68 -22.66
N ASP A 74 2.16 -31.37 -21.91
CA ASP A 74 3.07 -32.43 -21.41
C ASP A 74 3.28 -32.51 -19.88
N VAL A 75 2.59 -31.72 -19.06
CA VAL A 75 2.72 -31.81 -17.60
C VAL A 75 1.36 -31.77 -16.91
N LEU A 76 0.62 -32.87 -16.97
CA LEU A 76 -0.34 -33.24 -15.92
C LEU A 76 0.40 -34.10 -14.87
N PRO A 77 0.87 -33.55 -13.73
CA PRO A 77 1.29 -34.39 -12.63
C PRO A 77 0.06 -34.83 -11.83
N LYS A 78 -0.13 -36.15 -11.75
CA LYS A 78 -1.03 -36.80 -10.80
C LYS A 78 -0.78 -36.27 -9.38
N LYS A 79 -1.85 -35.80 -8.73
CA LYS A 79 -2.01 -35.63 -7.27
C LYS A 79 -0.89 -34.81 -6.59
N SER A 80 -0.97 -33.49 -6.73
CA SER A 80 -0.37 -32.54 -5.78
C SER A 80 -1.03 -32.71 -4.40
N ARG A 81 -0.22 -32.87 -3.35
CA ARG A 81 -0.69 -32.99 -1.96
C ARG A 81 -1.10 -31.61 -1.46
N ASN A 82 -2.37 -31.49 -1.10
CA ASN A 82 -2.97 -30.32 -0.44
C ASN A 82 -2.17 -29.88 0.80
N PRO A 83 -2.11 -28.57 1.10
CA PRO A 83 -1.71 -28.10 2.42
C PRO A 83 -2.64 -28.72 3.48
N VAL A 84 -2.05 -29.19 4.58
CA VAL A 84 -2.78 -29.77 5.71
C VAL A 84 -3.48 -28.63 6.45
N TRP A 85 -4.73 -28.36 6.08
CA TRP A 85 -5.62 -27.47 6.78
C TRP A 85 -6.12 -28.16 8.05
N ASN A 86 -5.67 -27.70 9.21
CA ASN A 86 -6.13 -28.23 10.50
C ASN A 86 -7.53 -27.69 10.78
N ASN A 87 -8.55 -28.42 10.33
CA ASN A 87 -9.95 -28.11 10.54
C ASN A 87 -10.34 -28.54 11.96
N ASN A 88 -10.83 -27.61 12.79
CA ASN A 88 -11.69 -27.98 13.92
C ASN A 88 -13.16 -27.68 13.52
N PRO A 89 -13.96 -28.69 13.13
CA PRO A 89 -15.35 -28.50 12.70
C PRO A 89 -16.28 -28.00 13.81
N GLN A 90 -15.85 -28.03 15.07
CA GLN A 90 -16.73 -27.72 16.21
C GLN A 90 -16.97 -26.21 16.44
N ALA A 91 -16.23 -25.32 15.79
CA ALA A 91 -16.49 -23.87 15.88
C ALA A 91 -17.61 -23.39 14.93
N ALA A 92 -18.06 -24.22 13.97
CA ALA A 92 -19.06 -23.85 12.98
C ALA A 92 -20.52 -23.99 13.46
N SER A 93 -20.77 -24.54 14.66
CA SER A 93 -22.12 -24.91 15.11
C SER A 93 -22.95 -23.79 15.77
N LYS A 94 -22.49 -22.53 15.74
CA LYS A 94 -23.22 -21.38 16.33
C LYS A 94 -23.40 -20.15 15.42
N LEU A 95 -22.97 -20.21 14.15
CA LEU A 95 -23.26 -19.15 13.19
C LEU A 95 -24.54 -19.51 12.42
N ASN A 96 -25.54 -18.63 12.46
CA ASN A 96 -26.68 -18.69 11.54
C ASN A 96 -26.18 -18.25 10.16
N TYR A 97 -25.62 -19.18 9.38
CA TYR A 97 -25.07 -18.87 8.07
C TYR A 97 -26.14 -19.02 7.00
N LYS A 98 -26.15 -18.07 6.05
CA LYS A 98 -26.95 -18.16 4.84
C LYS A 98 -26.21 -18.96 3.78
N THR A 99 -26.94 -19.77 3.04
CA THR A 99 -26.49 -20.34 1.77
C THR A 99 -26.72 -19.34 0.64
N LEU A 100 -26.17 -19.61 -0.55
CA LEU A 100 -26.34 -18.73 -1.70
C LEU A 100 -27.82 -18.55 -2.10
N ASP A 101 -28.62 -19.62 -1.99
CA ASP A 101 -30.04 -19.63 -2.35
C ASP A 101 -30.92 -18.77 -1.42
N ASP A 102 -30.40 -18.38 -0.26
CA ASP A 102 -31.09 -17.48 0.69
C ASP A 102 -31.03 -15.99 0.26
N TYR A 103 -30.30 -15.69 -0.82
CA TYR A 103 -30.14 -14.35 -1.37
C TYR A 103 -31.00 -14.15 -2.62
N PRO A 104 -31.58 -12.95 -2.83
CA PRO A 104 -32.41 -12.70 -4.00
C PRO A 104 -31.56 -12.63 -5.28
N ILE A 105 -32.09 -13.18 -6.37
CA ILE A 105 -31.47 -13.11 -7.70
C ILE A 105 -31.65 -11.70 -8.30
N ALA A 106 -30.60 -11.14 -8.88
CA ALA A 106 -30.68 -9.87 -9.60
C ALA A 106 -31.43 -10.02 -10.93
N THR A 107 -32.49 -9.24 -11.11
CA THR A 107 -33.26 -9.18 -12.36
C THR A 107 -32.76 -8.09 -13.32
N ASP A 108 -32.19 -7.02 -12.80
CA ASP A 108 -31.54 -5.93 -13.55
C ASP A 108 -30.13 -5.73 -13.02
N SER A 109 -29.15 -6.38 -13.65
CA SER A 109 -27.73 -6.34 -13.33
C SER A 109 -26.91 -5.71 -14.45
N TRP A 110 -25.77 -5.14 -14.09
CA TRP A 110 -24.78 -4.66 -15.05
C TRP A 110 -24.20 -5.80 -15.88
N GLN A 111 -24.23 -7.03 -15.36
CA GLN A 111 -23.99 -8.26 -16.12
C GLN A 111 -24.87 -8.32 -17.37
N ASN A 112 -26.19 -8.19 -17.25
CA ASN A 112 -27.11 -8.27 -18.38
C ASN A 112 -26.83 -7.20 -19.45
N ARG A 113 -26.32 -6.04 -19.03
CA ARG A 113 -26.05 -4.90 -19.91
C ARG A 113 -24.68 -4.97 -20.58
N PHE A 114 -23.63 -5.25 -19.81
CA PHE A 114 -22.24 -5.08 -20.24
C PHE A 114 -21.51 -6.41 -20.45
N ASN A 115 -22.00 -7.50 -19.85
CA ASN A 115 -21.43 -8.84 -19.95
C ASN A 115 -22.53 -9.94 -20.06
N PRO A 116 -23.40 -9.89 -21.08
CA PRO A 116 -24.54 -10.80 -21.20
C PRO A 116 -24.14 -12.28 -21.31
N ASN A 117 -22.93 -12.54 -21.80
CA ASN A 117 -22.38 -13.89 -21.96
C ASN A 117 -21.70 -14.43 -20.69
N LYS A 118 -21.69 -13.67 -19.58
CA LYS A 118 -21.08 -14.05 -18.30
C LYS A 118 -19.61 -14.47 -18.44
N ILE A 119 -18.87 -13.74 -19.27
CA ILE A 119 -17.45 -14.00 -19.53
C ILE A 119 -16.64 -13.37 -18.40
N ALA A 120 -15.67 -14.12 -17.89
CA ALA A 120 -14.70 -13.64 -16.92
C ALA A 120 -13.29 -13.89 -17.47
N PRO A 121 -12.29 -13.05 -17.14
CA PRO A 121 -10.92 -13.32 -17.52
C PRO A 121 -10.39 -14.58 -16.84
N GLY A 122 -9.37 -15.22 -17.43
CA GLY A 122 -8.74 -16.41 -16.85
C GLY A 122 -8.03 -16.16 -15.51
N SER A 123 -7.74 -14.90 -15.17
CA SER A 123 -7.22 -14.49 -13.87
C SER A 123 -7.63 -13.06 -13.54
N GLY A 124 -7.90 -12.79 -12.26
CA GLY A 124 -8.31 -11.47 -11.80
C GLY A 124 -9.74 -11.13 -12.22
N PHE A 125 -9.95 -9.85 -12.53
CA PHE A 125 -11.25 -9.26 -12.81
C PHE A 125 -11.15 -8.36 -14.04
N GLU A 126 -12.11 -8.45 -14.94
CA GLU A 126 -12.29 -7.43 -15.95
C GLU A 126 -13.09 -6.29 -15.32
N VAL A 127 -12.58 -5.07 -15.39
CA VAL A 127 -13.24 -3.87 -14.91
C VAL A 127 -13.75 -3.03 -16.08
N TYR A 128 -14.98 -2.59 -16.00
CA TYR A 128 -15.62 -1.71 -16.97
C TYR A 128 -15.81 -0.34 -16.33
N TYR A 129 -15.18 0.68 -16.91
CA TYR A 129 -15.30 2.07 -16.47
C TYR A 129 -16.47 2.73 -17.18
N ILE A 130 -17.41 3.28 -16.41
CA ILE A 130 -18.68 3.84 -16.90
C ILE A 130 -18.82 5.26 -16.37
N ASN A 131 -19.24 6.19 -17.21
CA ASN A 131 -19.64 7.52 -16.76
C ASN A 131 -21.12 7.45 -16.33
N GLN A 132 -21.42 7.82 -15.08
CA GLN A 132 -22.79 7.82 -14.56
C GLN A 132 -23.75 8.71 -15.37
N LYS A 133 -23.25 9.74 -16.07
CA LYS A 133 -24.05 10.57 -16.99
C LYS A 133 -24.34 9.89 -18.33
N LYS A 134 -23.61 8.83 -18.67
CA LYS A 134 -23.81 7.98 -19.85
C LYS A 134 -23.86 6.51 -19.45
N PRO A 135 -24.85 6.10 -18.65
CA PRO A 135 -24.85 4.82 -17.93
C PRO A 135 -25.04 3.57 -18.82
N ASN A 136 -25.10 3.75 -20.13
CA ASN A 136 -25.22 2.68 -21.12
C ASN A 136 -23.95 2.54 -21.98
N GLU A 137 -22.94 3.38 -21.75
CA GLU A 137 -21.68 3.38 -22.50
C GLU A 137 -20.52 2.97 -21.60
N VAL A 138 -19.75 1.99 -22.06
CA VAL A 138 -18.47 1.61 -21.43
C VAL A 138 -17.39 2.49 -22.04
N VAL A 139 -16.70 3.26 -21.19
CA VAL A 139 -15.60 4.13 -21.62
C VAL A 139 -14.34 3.32 -21.90
N LEU A 140 -14.03 2.36 -21.02
CA LEU A 140 -12.84 1.50 -21.14
C LEU A 140 -13.06 0.18 -20.40
N LYS A 141 -12.38 -0.88 -20.85
CA LYS A 141 -12.23 -2.14 -20.12
C LYS A 141 -10.75 -2.44 -19.86
N GLU A 142 -10.43 -2.97 -18.68
CA GLU A 142 -9.08 -3.42 -18.34
C GLU A 142 -9.14 -4.68 -17.47
N ILE A 143 -8.09 -5.51 -17.48
CA ILE A 143 -7.94 -6.62 -16.53
C ILE A 143 -7.17 -6.13 -15.32
N LYS A 144 -7.72 -6.34 -14.13
CA LYS A 144 -7.13 -6.00 -12.82
C LYS A 144 -7.09 -7.23 -11.95
N SER A 145 -6.04 -7.42 -11.16
CA SER A 145 -5.98 -8.60 -10.30
C SER A 145 -6.84 -8.49 -9.03
N ASN A 146 -7.30 -7.29 -8.66
CA ASN A 146 -8.09 -7.06 -7.45
C ASN A 146 -9.31 -6.18 -7.76
N ILE A 147 -10.38 -6.32 -6.97
CA ILE A 147 -11.50 -5.37 -6.93
C ILE A 147 -11.11 -4.26 -5.94
N ALA A 148 -10.26 -3.34 -6.38
CA ALA A 148 -9.81 -2.23 -5.56
C ALA A 148 -9.44 -1.03 -6.41
N MET A 149 -9.66 0.17 -5.87
CA MET A 149 -9.18 1.43 -6.40
C MET A 149 -8.72 2.32 -5.23
N ASN A 150 -7.62 3.03 -5.41
CA ASN A 150 -7.10 4.02 -4.48
C ASN A 150 -6.61 5.23 -5.30
N TYR A 151 -7.39 6.31 -5.26
CA TYR A 151 -7.18 7.48 -6.11
C TYR A 151 -7.87 8.73 -5.56
N HIS A 152 -7.12 9.83 -5.51
CA HIS A 152 -7.57 11.13 -4.97
C HIS A 152 -7.44 12.27 -6.00
N GLY A 153 -7.59 11.98 -7.29
CA GLY A 153 -7.62 12.99 -8.34
C GLY A 153 -9.03 13.26 -8.87
N ASP A 154 -9.16 14.29 -9.71
CA ASP A 154 -10.46 14.76 -10.19
C ASP A 154 -11.05 13.91 -11.33
N GLU A 155 -10.23 13.14 -12.03
CA GLU A 155 -10.64 12.40 -13.22
C GLU A 155 -9.92 11.05 -13.35
N ILE A 156 -10.65 10.03 -13.82
CA ILE A 156 -10.14 8.72 -14.18
C ILE A 156 -10.60 8.40 -15.61
N LYS A 157 -9.65 8.24 -16.53
CA LYS A 157 -9.92 7.80 -17.90
C LYS A 157 -10.97 8.66 -18.65
N GLY A 158 -10.96 9.98 -18.52
CA GLY A 158 -11.97 10.83 -19.14
C GLY A 158 -13.24 11.03 -18.32
N ILE A 159 -13.36 10.43 -17.14
CA ILE A 159 -14.55 10.44 -16.30
C ILE A 159 -14.26 11.22 -15.01
N PRO A 160 -15.00 12.29 -14.69
CA PRO A 160 -14.88 12.94 -13.39
C PRO A 160 -15.06 11.91 -12.26
N THR A 161 -14.18 11.92 -11.25
CA THR A 161 -14.12 10.86 -10.23
C THR A 161 -15.46 10.68 -9.50
N LYS A 162 -16.19 11.78 -9.26
CA LYS A 162 -17.54 11.76 -8.67
C LYS A 162 -18.60 11.12 -9.56
N GLU A 163 -18.38 11.09 -10.86
CA GLU A 163 -19.27 10.54 -11.88
C GLU A 163 -18.85 9.14 -12.31
N LEU A 164 -17.81 8.57 -11.69
CA LEU A 164 -17.34 7.23 -12.02
C LEU A 164 -18.31 6.17 -11.51
N ALA A 165 -18.66 5.25 -12.41
CA ALA A 165 -19.21 3.95 -12.11
C ALA A 165 -18.22 2.87 -12.57
N ALA A 166 -18.11 1.76 -11.84
CA ALA A 166 -17.24 0.66 -12.21
C ALA A 166 -17.88 -0.71 -11.93
N TYR A 167 -17.82 -1.58 -12.94
CA TYR A 167 -18.30 -2.95 -12.89
C TYR A 167 -17.09 -3.89 -12.94
N TRP A 168 -16.91 -4.73 -11.92
CA TRP A 168 -15.91 -5.80 -11.94
C TRP A 168 -16.60 -7.14 -12.13
N VAL A 169 -15.98 -8.02 -12.91
CA VAL A 169 -16.41 -9.41 -13.08
C VAL A 169 -15.20 -10.34 -13.15
N GLY A 170 -15.23 -11.42 -12.39
CA GLY A 170 -14.16 -12.41 -12.31
C GLY A 170 -14.65 -13.72 -11.70
N ARG A 171 -13.82 -14.76 -11.78
CA ARG A 171 -14.10 -16.05 -11.11
C ARG A 171 -13.33 -16.15 -9.80
N ILE A 172 -14.01 -16.63 -8.78
CA ILE A 172 -13.41 -17.02 -7.52
C ILE A 172 -13.59 -18.53 -7.33
N SER A 173 -12.58 -19.17 -6.76
CA SER A 173 -12.62 -20.61 -6.49
C SER A 173 -12.88 -20.87 -5.02
N VAL A 174 -13.83 -21.76 -4.75
CA VAL A 174 -14.15 -22.30 -3.44
C VAL A 174 -13.60 -23.72 -3.41
N PRO A 175 -12.40 -23.94 -2.83
CA PRO A 175 -11.74 -25.24 -2.87
C PRO A 175 -12.38 -26.29 -1.97
N LYS A 176 -13.24 -25.88 -1.02
CA LYS A 176 -13.93 -26.77 -0.07
C LYS A 176 -15.24 -26.13 0.38
N ASP A 177 -16.20 -26.98 0.67
CA ASP A 177 -17.39 -26.62 1.41
C ASP A 177 -17.06 -25.85 2.71
N GLY A 178 -17.73 -24.72 2.93
CA GLY A 178 -17.57 -23.96 4.16
C GLY A 178 -18.14 -22.55 4.11
N ILE A 179 -17.98 -21.84 5.23
CA ILE A 179 -18.30 -20.42 5.33
C ILE A 179 -17.18 -19.62 4.66
N TYR A 180 -17.53 -18.67 3.82
CA TYR A 180 -16.64 -17.69 3.21
C TYR A 180 -17.12 -16.27 3.54
N PHE A 181 -16.20 -15.32 3.46
CA PHE A 181 -16.46 -13.93 3.78
C PHE A 181 -16.19 -13.04 2.57
N ILE A 182 -17.07 -12.07 2.38
CA ILE A 182 -16.81 -10.92 1.51
C ILE A 182 -16.67 -9.71 2.41
N LYS A 183 -15.49 -9.07 2.38
CA LYS A 183 -15.28 -7.77 3.00
C LYS A 183 -15.27 -6.69 1.95
N LYS A 184 -15.94 -5.60 2.25
CA LYS A 184 -15.83 -4.35 1.48
C LYS A 184 -15.36 -3.23 2.39
N SER A 185 -14.52 -2.36 1.86
CA SER A 185 -14.12 -1.09 2.49
C SER A 185 -14.21 0.04 1.49
N GLY A 186 -14.47 1.23 1.99
CA GLY A 186 -14.56 2.46 1.21
C GLY A 186 -15.61 3.42 1.77
N ASP A 187 -15.53 4.68 1.35
CA ASP A 187 -16.41 5.73 1.86
C ASP A 187 -17.28 6.34 0.78
N TRP A 188 -18.54 6.59 1.14
CA TRP A 188 -19.54 7.36 0.37
C TRP A 188 -19.74 6.86 -1.06
N LYS A 189 -19.96 5.54 -1.21
CA LYS A 189 -20.20 4.87 -2.49
C LYS A 189 -21.47 4.02 -2.40
N SER A 190 -22.15 3.85 -3.53
CA SER A 190 -23.16 2.79 -3.68
C SER A 190 -22.48 1.56 -4.24
N MET A 191 -22.72 0.39 -3.65
CA MET A 191 -22.20 -0.88 -4.15
C MET A 191 -23.27 -1.95 -4.17
N ARG A 192 -23.24 -2.81 -5.18
CA ARG A 192 -23.97 -4.09 -5.23
C ARG A 192 -22.98 -5.20 -5.53
N ILE A 193 -22.93 -6.20 -4.66
CA ILE A 193 -22.05 -7.37 -4.79
C ILE A 193 -22.93 -8.56 -5.17
N LEU A 194 -22.58 -9.24 -6.26
CA LEU A 194 -23.29 -10.42 -6.73
C LEU A 194 -22.36 -11.63 -6.76
N LEU A 195 -22.90 -12.78 -6.38
CA LEU A 195 -22.24 -14.08 -6.51
C LEU A 195 -23.16 -15.02 -7.28
N ASP A 196 -22.73 -15.47 -8.46
CA ASP A 196 -23.56 -16.17 -9.44
C ASP A 196 -24.93 -15.51 -9.66
N GLY A 197 -24.95 -14.17 -9.70
CA GLY A 197 -26.16 -13.36 -9.86
C GLY A 197 -27.03 -13.17 -8.61
N HIS A 198 -26.69 -13.80 -7.48
CA HIS A 198 -27.37 -13.56 -6.21
C HIS A 198 -26.85 -12.30 -5.55
N ILE A 199 -27.74 -11.41 -5.10
CA ILE A 199 -27.40 -10.13 -4.48
C ILE A 199 -26.96 -10.39 -3.04
N MET A 200 -25.65 -10.48 -2.84
CA MET A 200 -25.04 -10.71 -1.52
C MET A 200 -25.17 -9.49 -0.62
N ASP A 201 -25.01 -8.31 -1.23
CA ASP A 201 -25.09 -7.02 -0.55
C ASP A 201 -25.45 -5.92 -1.55
N LYS A 202 -26.18 -4.90 -1.10
CA LYS A 202 -26.61 -3.76 -1.90
C LYS A 202 -26.84 -2.54 -1.02
N GLY A 203 -26.29 -1.40 -1.43
CA GLY A 203 -26.67 -0.11 -0.89
C GLY A 203 -25.53 0.88 -0.81
N ASP A 204 -25.82 2.02 -0.22
CA ASP A 204 -24.81 2.99 0.19
C ASP A 204 -24.04 2.46 1.39
N PHE A 205 -22.74 2.70 1.42
CA PHE A 205 -21.93 2.31 2.57
C PHE A 205 -20.82 3.32 2.86
N GLN A 206 -20.36 3.28 4.11
CA GLN A 206 -19.23 4.03 4.64
C GLN A 206 -18.43 3.12 5.57
N GLY A 207 -17.10 3.21 5.54
CA GLY A 207 -16.22 2.37 6.33
C GLY A 207 -16.10 0.93 5.80
N THR A 208 -16.00 -0.02 6.72
CA THR A 208 -15.78 -1.44 6.41
C THR A 208 -16.99 -2.27 6.85
N SER A 209 -17.41 -3.20 6.01
CA SER A 209 -18.42 -4.21 6.37
C SER A 209 -18.00 -5.60 5.91
N GLU A 210 -18.55 -6.59 6.59
CA GLU A 210 -18.31 -8.00 6.31
C GLU A 210 -19.66 -8.72 6.19
N LEU A 211 -19.76 -9.60 5.19
CA LEU A 211 -20.83 -10.58 5.09
C LEU A 211 -20.22 -11.98 5.02
N ASN A 212 -20.97 -12.97 5.48
CA ASN A 212 -20.59 -14.37 5.38
C ASN A 212 -21.66 -15.17 4.63
N VAL A 213 -21.21 -16.19 3.90
CA VAL A 213 -22.06 -17.10 3.13
C VAL A 213 -21.45 -18.50 3.16
N TYR A 214 -22.29 -19.52 3.32
CA TYR A 214 -21.86 -20.90 3.13
C TYR A 214 -21.88 -21.25 1.64
N LEU A 215 -20.75 -21.73 1.13
CA LEU A 215 -20.56 -22.12 -0.25
C LEU A 215 -20.12 -23.58 -0.33
N LYS A 216 -20.51 -24.25 -1.41
CA LYS A 216 -20.00 -25.58 -1.75
C LYS A 216 -18.72 -25.45 -2.56
N GLU A 217 -17.94 -26.51 -2.61
CA GLU A 217 -16.80 -26.61 -3.51
C GLU A 217 -17.22 -26.30 -4.96
N GLY A 218 -16.48 -25.40 -5.62
CA GLY A 218 -16.77 -24.99 -7.00
C GLY A 218 -16.24 -23.61 -7.35
N ASP A 219 -16.43 -23.21 -8.61
CA ASP A 219 -16.06 -21.88 -9.10
C ASP A 219 -17.31 -21.01 -9.26
N TYR A 220 -17.24 -19.81 -8.69
CA TYR A 220 -18.34 -18.86 -8.66
C TYR A 220 -17.97 -17.59 -9.43
N LEU A 221 -18.94 -16.99 -10.11
CA LEU A 221 -18.81 -15.67 -10.72
C LEU A 221 -19.02 -14.61 -9.65
N LEU A 222 -17.97 -13.84 -9.35
CA LEU A 222 -18.05 -12.69 -8.46
C LEU A 222 -18.15 -11.40 -9.28
N GLU A 223 -19.14 -10.59 -8.94
CA GLU A 223 -19.44 -9.34 -9.62
C GLU A 223 -19.61 -8.21 -8.61
N VAL A 224 -19.05 -7.04 -8.93
CA VAL A 224 -19.20 -5.85 -8.10
C VAL A 224 -19.58 -4.69 -8.99
N GLU A 225 -20.69 -4.06 -8.65
CA GLU A 225 -21.18 -2.85 -9.29
C GLU A 225 -21.02 -1.69 -8.31
N MET A 226 -20.34 -0.63 -8.72
CA MET A 226 -20.07 0.53 -7.86
C MET A 226 -20.43 1.83 -8.57
N SER A 227 -21.06 2.74 -7.84
CA SER A 227 -21.24 4.13 -8.26
C SER A 227 -20.64 5.05 -7.21
N ASN A 228 -19.70 5.90 -7.63
CA ASN A 228 -19.04 6.84 -6.73
C ASN A 228 -19.93 8.07 -6.50
N LYS A 229 -19.75 8.75 -5.36
CA LYS A 229 -20.48 9.99 -5.04
C LYS A 229 -19.60 11.15 -4.62
N THR A 230 -18.28 10.94 -4.55
CA THR A 230 -17.31 11.94 -4.08
C THR A 230 -16.12 12.06 -5.02
N ASN A 231 -15.26 13.06 -4.80
CA ASN A 231 -14.04 13.22 -5.56
C ASN A 231 -12.92 12.25 -5.12
N ASN A 232 -13.16 11.45 -4.07
CA ASN A 232 -12.22 10.44 -3.59
C ASN A 232 -12.67 9.05 -4.03
N LEU A 233 -11.72 8.20 -4.39
CA LEU A 233 -11.98 6.84 -4.82
C LEU A 233 -11.05 5.86 -4.12
N ASP A 234 -11.47 5.50 -2.92
CA ASP A 234 -10.85 4.44 -2.13
C ASP A 234 -11.87 3.32 -1.90
N LEU A 235 -11.55 2.13 -2.39
CA LEU A 235 -12.35 0.94 -2.17
C LEU A 235 -11.52 -0.33 -2.27
N ALA A 236 -11.93 -1.36 -1.54
CA ALA A 236 -11.45 -2.72 -1.74
C ALA A 236 -12.57 -3.72 -1.43
N VAL A 237 -12.73 -4.72 -2.28
CA VAL A 237 -13.58 -5.89 -2.02
C VAL A 237 -12.72 -7.14 -2.07
N ASN A 238 -12.69 -7.89 -0.96
CA ASN A 238 -11.92 -9.12 -0.84
C ASN A 238 -12.82 -10.30 -0.46
N PHE A 239 -12.54 -11.43 -1.09
CA PHE A 239 -13.14 -12.73 -0.81
C PHE A 239 -12.12 -13.62 -0.12
N PHE A 240 -12.45 -14.19 1.04
CA PHE A 240 -11.53 -15.05 1.77
C PHE A 240 -12.28 -16.10 2.60
N HIS A 241 -11.59 -17.20 2.90
CA HIS A 241 -12.07 -18.18 3.86
C HIS A 241 -11.73 -17.71 5.30
N PRO A 242 -12.47 -18.17 6.34
CA PRO A 242 -12.16 -17.90 7.74
C PRO A 242 -10.75 -18.38 8.10
N ILE A 243 -9.87 -17.43 8.36
CA ILE A 243 -8.55 -17.70 8.95
C ILE A 243 -8.64 -17.44 10.45
N THR A 244 -8.18 -18.42 11.24
CA THR A 244 -8.06 -18.28 12.69
C THR A 244 -7.20 -17.05 13.01
N THR A 245 -7.76 -16.14 13.80
CA THR A 245 -7.03 -14.96 14.29
C THR A 245 -6.45 -15.29 15.67
N TYR A 246 -5.13 -15.32 15.77
CA TYR A 246 -4.42 -15.72 16.98
C TYR A 246 -4.21 -14.53 17.93
N LYS A 247 -4.49 -14.76 19.22
CA LYS A 247 -4.17 -13.82 20.29
C LYS A 247 -2.69 -13.96 20.69
N ASN A 248 -2.16 -12.98 21.42
CA ASN A 248 -0.74 -12.91 21.79
C ASN A 248 -0.16 -14.25 22.32
N THR A 249 -0.78 -14.85 23.35
CA THR A 249 -0.30 -16.11 23.96
C THR A 249 -0.33 -17.31 23.02
N ASP A 250 -1.20 -17.27 22.00
CA ASP A 250 -1.42 -18.39 21.09
C ASP A 250 -0.56 -18.24 19.83
N LEU A 251 -0.10 -17.02 19.51
CA LEU A 251 0.68 -16.74 18.31
C LEU A 251 2.04 -17.45 18.37
N SER A 252 2.82 -17.23 19.44
CA SER A 252 4.14 -17.86 19.58
C SER A 252 4.04 -19.39 19.58
N GLN A 253 3.04 -19.96 20.26
CA GLN A 253 2.78 -21.40 20.25
C GLN A 253 2.43 -21.91 18.86
N GLN A 254 1.66 -21.15 18.08
CA GLN A 254 1.34 -21.51 16.71
C GLN A 254 2.58 -21.47 15.83
N LEU A 255 3.46 -20.48 15.98
CA LEU A 255 4.71 -20.39 15.24
C LEU A 255 5.67 -21.55 15.55
N VAL A 256 5.68 -22.03 16.80
CA VAL A 256 6.39 -23.26 17.20
C VAL A 256 5.77 -24.50 16.55
N LYS A 257 4.44 -24.62 16.53
CA LYS A 257 3.75 -25.76 15.88
C LYS A 257 4.00 -25.82 14.36
N LEU A 258 4.24 -24.67 13.73
CA LEU A 258 4.58 -24.56 12.32
C LEU A 258 6.09 -24.77 12.05
N ASP A 259 6.91 -24.97 13.08
CA ASP A 259 8.37 -25.13 12.99
C ASP A 259 9.06 -23.95 12.26
N VAL A 260 8.57 -22.73 12.50
CA VAL A 260 9.14 -21.50 11.91
C VAL A 260 9.81 -20.58 12.94
N ASN A 261 9.68 -20.89 14.23
CA ASN A 261 10.14 -20.04 15.33
C ASN A 261 11.67 -19.90 15.42
N ASN A 262 12.44 -20.76 14.74
CA ASN A 262 13.90 -20.70 14.71
C ASN A 262 14.45 -19.77 13.60
N TYR A 263 13.59 -19.24 12.74
CA TYR A 263 13.99 -18.35 11.65
C TYR A 263 14.02 -16.88 12.06
N ASN A 264 14.69 -16.06 11.27
CA ASN A 264 14.71 -14.62 11.47
C ASN A 264 13.40 -13.98 10.99
N LEU A 265 12.95 -12.98 11.73
CA LEU A 265 11.78 -12.18 11.40
C LEU A 265 12.20 -10.94 10.60
N TYR A 266 11.48 -10.69 9.51
CA TYR A 266 11.54 -9.46 8.74
C TYR A 266 10.16 -8.83 8.64
N PHE A 267 10.08 -7.51 8.50
CA PHE A 267 8.79 -6.83 8.33
C PHE A 267 8.69 -6.05 7.02
N ALA A 268 7.47 -5.96 6.49
CA ALA A 268 7.05 -4.99 5.49
C ALA A 268 5.85 -4.23 6.06
N SER A 269 5.95 -2.90 6.17
CA SER A 269 4.89 -2.09 6.79
C SER A 269 4.57 -0.83 6.00
N THR A 270 3.29 -0.49 5.94
CA THR A 270 2.82 0.75 5.31
C THR A 270 1.62 1.34 6.05
N TYR A 271 1.33 2.63 5.91
CA TYR A 271 0.00 3.13 6.31
C TYR A 271 -1.03 2.73 5.25
N SER A 272 -0.78 3.02 3.98
CA SER A 272 -1.64 2.66 2.83
C SER A 272 -0.82 2.39 1.56
N SER A 273 -1.48 2.00 0.47
CA SER A 273 -0.87 1.91 -0.86
C SER A 273 -0.87 3.27 -1.58
N ASP A 274 0.10 3.51 -2.46
CA ASP A 274 0.05 4.59 -3.46
C ASP A 274 -0.29 4.08 -4.89
N ASP A 275 -0.57 2.78 -5.01
CA ASP A 275 -0.93 2.14 -6.27
C ASP A 275 -2.42 2.29 -6.53
N PHE A 276 -2.77 2.56 -7.78
CA PHE A 276 -4.16 2.69 -8.19
C PHE A 276 -4.99 1.47 -7.84
N ASN A 277 -4.43 0.25 -7.86
CA ASN A 277 -5.14 -0.99 -7.52
C ASN A 277 -5.01 -1.35 -6.03
N ASN A 278 -4.64 -0.37 -5.20
CA ASN A 278 -4.44 -0.51 -3.77
C ASN A 278 -3.50 -1.69 -3.42
N THR A 279 -2.44 -1.85 -4.21
CA THR A 279 -1.50 -2.98 -4.13
C THR A 279 -0.17 -2.54 -3.57
N VAL A 280 0.42 -3.36 -2.69
CA VAL A 280 1.79 -3.17 -2.20
C VAL A 280 2.61 -4.39 -2.55
N SER A 281 3.64 -4.19 -3.36
CA SER A 281 4.54 -5.25 -3.81
C SER A 281 5.76 -5.35 -2.90
N VAL A 282 5.95 -6.52 -2.29
CA VAL A 282 7.12 -6.85 -1.47
C VAL A 282 8.06 -7.69 -2.32
N HIS A 283 9.27 -7.19 -2.56
CA HIS A 283 10.30 -7.92 -3.28
C HIS A 283 11.39 -8.36 -2.30
N SER A 284 11.48 -9.66 -2.04
CA SER A 284 12.46 -10.22 -1.11
C SER A 284 13.69 -10.77 -1.82
N SER A 285 14.86 -10.34 -1.36
CA SER A 285 16.18 -10.85 -1.76
C SER A 285 16.85 -11.66 -0.63
N ILE A 286 16.11 -11.95 0.45
CA ILE A 286 16.61 -12.68 1.62
C ILE A 286 16.87 -14.14 1.20
N SER A 287 18.10 -14.60 1.32
CA SER A 287 18.52 -15.95 0.88
C SER A 287 18.22 -17.04 1.89
N GLU A 288 18.28 -16.70 3.18
CA GLU A 288 18.01 -17.62 4.27
C GLU A 288 16.51 -17.82 4.50
N PRO A 289 16.07 -18.97 5.05
CA PRO A 289 14.70 -19.14 5.50
C PRO A 289 14.30 -18.06 6.51
N TYR A 290 13.12 -17.46 6.31
CA TYR A 290 12.67 -16.31 7.09
C TYR A 290 11.15 -16.31 7.27
N VAL A 291 10.69 -15.54 8.26
CA VAL A 291 9.27 -15.22 8.47
C VAL A 291 9.04 -13.75 8.18
N LEU A 292 7.94 -13.44 7.49
CA LEU A 292 7.58 -12.08 7.08
C LEU A 292 6.40 -11.57 7.92
N VAL A 293 6.53 -10.39 8.52
CA VAL A 293 5.41 -9.66 9.11
C VAL A 293 4.92 -8.62 8.10
N LEU A 294 3.62 -8.65 7.79
CA LEU A 294 2.94 -7.62 7.03
C LEU A 294 2.09 -6.78 7.97
N SER A 295 2.21 -5.46 7.88
CA SER A 295 1.44 -4.54 8.72
C SER A 295 0.94 -3.36 7.92
N ASN A 296 -0.34 -3.04 8.08
CA ASN A 296 -0.98 -1.91 7.42
C ASN A 296 -2.04 -1.25 8.30
N SER A 297 -2.20 0.07 8.16
CA SER A 297 -3.26 0.83 8.84
C SER A 297 -4.55 0.85 8.01
N GLU A 298 -4.43 1.09 6.71
CA GLU A 298 -5.53 1.02 5.74
C GLU A 298 -5.53 -0.32 5.01
N PRO A 299 -6.68 -0.81 4.51
CA PRO A 299 -6.76 -2.02 3.69
C PRO A 299 -5.80 -1.95 2.49
N VAL A 300 -5.01 -3.01 2.25
CA VAL A 300 -4.14 -3.13 1.07
C VAL A 300 -4.17 -4.54 0.49
N ASN A 301 -3.72 -4.68 -0.75
CA ASN A 301 -3.51 -5.97 -1.40
C ASN A 301 -2.01 -6.26 -1.48
N TRP A 302 -1.51 -7.15 -0.64
CA TRP A 302 -0.10 -7.52 -0.63
C TRP A 302 0.24 -8.49 -1.77
N ARG A 303 1.34 -8.22 -2.48
CA ARG A 303 1.96 -9.15 -3.43
C ARG A 303 3.40 -9.41 -3.04
N ILE A 304 3.75 -10.67 -2.78
CA ILE A 304 5.07 -11.05 -2.29
C ILE A 304 5.80 -11.81 -3.41
N TYR A 305 6.97 -11.30 -3.77
CA TYR A 305 7.85 -11.82 -4.82
C TYR A 305 9.24 -12.15 -4.27
N GLY A 306 10.00 -12.94 -5.04
CA GLY A 306 11.37 -13.34 -4.70
C GLY A 306 11.40 -14.67 -3.94
N ASN A 307 12.23 -14.76 -2.90
CA ASN A 307 12.32 -15.98 -2.11
C ASN A 307 11.10 -16.13 -1.19
N THR A 308 10.47 -17.30 -1.23
CA THR A 308 9.26 -17.64 -0.46
C THR A 308 9.52 -17.58 1.06
N PRO A 309 8.78 -16.75 1.82
CA PRO A 309 8.79 -16.83 3.29
C PRO A 309 8.33 -18.21 3.77
N GLN A 310 8.80 -18.65 4.93
CA GLN A 310 8.29 -19.88 5.56
C GLN A 310 6.90 -19.65 6.16
N ALA A 311 6.69 -18.46 6.72
CA ALA A 311 5.39 -17.99 7.18
C ALA A 311 5.23 -16.49 6.91
N ILE A 312 3.99 -16.06 6.76
CA ILE A 312 3.56 -14.67 6.72
C ILE A 312 2.63 -14.44 7.90
N ILE A 313 3.08 -13.60 8.83
CA ILE A 313 2.26 -13.08 9.93
C ILE A 313 1.68 -11.76 9.45
N TYR A 314 0.38 -11.54 9.59
CA TYR A 314 -0.20 -10.26 9.22
C TYR A 314 -1.26 -9.78 10.20
N SER A 315 -1.35 -8.46 10.29
CA SER A 315 -2.43 -7.72 10.92
C SER A 315 -3.04 -6.77 9.89
N GLY A 316 -4.35 -6.56 9.97
CA GLY A 316 -5.06 -5.69 9.03
C GLY A 316 -6.45 -6.20 8.68
N ALA A 317 -7.43 -5.29 8.72
CA ALA A 317 -8.76 -5.56 8.21
C ALA A 317 -8.76 -5.49 6.67
N ASN A 318 -9.64 -6.28 6.04
CA ASN A 318 -9.87 -6.28 4.58
C ASN A 318 -8.59 -6.29 3.70
N THR A 319 -7.61 -7.10 4.08
CA THR A 319 -6.30 -7.19 3.41
C THR A 319 -6.19 -8.53 2.68
N SER A 320 -5.71 -8.51 1.43
CA SER A 320 -5.39 -9.73 0.68
C SER A 320 -3.88 -9.99 0.67
N ILE A 321 -3.51 -11.27 0.57
CA ILE A 321 -2.11 -11.70 0.51
C ILE A 321 -1.98 -12.68 -0.64
N ASN A 322 -1.17 -12.30 -1.62
CA ASN A 322 -0.74 -13.19 -2.68
C ASN A 322 0.78 -13.32 -2.62
N SER A 323 1.28 -14.53 -2.39
CA SER A 323 2.71 -14.79 -2.27
C SER A 323 3.16 -15.79 -3.30
N VAL A 324 4.39 -15.62 -3.79
CA VAL A 324 5.16 -16.70 -4.38
C VAL A 324 5.24 -17.88 -3.40
N GLY A 325 5.12 -19.10 -3.94
CA GLY A 325 5.14 -20.34 -3.16
C GLY A 325 3.87 -20.53 -2.32
N SER A 326 4.01 -21.21 -1.18
CA SER A 326 2.89 -21.52 -0.29
C SER A 326 3.29 -21.36 1.18
N PRO A 327 3.60 -20.12 1.62
CA PRO A 327 3.93 -19.84 3.02
C PRO A 327 2.75 -20.17 3.94
N HIS A 328 3.04 -20.50 5.20
CA HIS A 328 1.99 -20.54 6.22
C HIS A 328 1.44 -19.13 6.46
N ILE A 329 0.13 -18.95 6.36
CA ILE A 329 -0.53 -17.67 6.62
C ILE A 329 -1.06 -17.65 8.06
N VAL A 330 -0.61 -16.67 8.84
CA VAL A 330 -0.95 -16.52 10.26
C VAL A 330 -1.51 -15.13 10.50
N LYS A 331 -2.77 -15.03 10.91
CA LYS A 331 -3.42 -13.75 11.21
C LYS A 331 -3.37 -13.45 12.70
N THR A 332 -3.10 -12.20 13.07
CA THR A 332 -3.18 -11.71 14.46
C THR A 332 -3.68 -10.26 14.52
N ASP A 333 -4.35 -9.90 15.60
CA ASP A 333 -4.82 -8.52 15.86
C ASP A 333 -3.88 -7.74 16.81
N PHE A 334 -2.80 -8.36 17.28
CA PHE A 334 -1.93 -7.79 18.33
C PHE A 334 -0.57 -7.32 17.83
N LEU A 335 -0.20 -7.68 16.60
CA LEU A 335 1.11 -7.35 16.04
C LEU A 335 0.96 -6.19 15.05
N ASN A 336 1.14 -4.96 15.53
CA ASN A 336 1.25 -3.78 14.67
C ASN A 336 2.72 -3.37 14.56
N VAL A 337 3.23 -3.29 13.34
CA VAL A 337 4.61 -2.87 13.08
C VAL A 337 4.55 -1.50 12.40
N PRO A 338 5.01 -0.41 13.03
CA PRO A 338 4.93 0.90 12.42
C PRO A 338 5.85 0.99 11.18
N TYR A 339 5.40 1.68 10.13
CA TYR A 339 6.12 1.74 8.86
C TYR A 339 7.49 2.43 8.98
N ASN A 340 7.65 3.29 9.97
CA ASN A 340 8.87 4.02 10.31
C ASN A 340 9.66 3.34 11.45
N LEU A 341 9.40 2.06 11.78
CA LEU A 341 10.07 1.36 12.88
C LEU A 341 11.60 1.51 12.85
N LEU A 342 12.21 1.41 11.66
CA LEU A 342 13.66 1.50 11.49
C LEU A 342 14.14 2.88 10.97
N ALA A 343 13.30 3.93 11.09
CA ALA A 343 13.71 5.28 10.74
C ALA A 343 14.73 5.83 11.75
N GLU A 344 15.85 6.37 11.25
CA GLU A 344 16.89 6.96 12.10
C GLU A 344 16.41 8.19 12.87
N LYS A 345 15.41 8.92 12.33
CA LYS A 345 14.84 10.11 12.96
C LYS A 345 13.56 9.74 13.72
N SER A 346 13.42 10.26 14.93
CA SER A 346 12.18 10.19 15.69
C SER A 346 11.08 11.02 15.00
N SER A 347 9.82 10.59 15.11
CA SER A 347 8.66 11.33 14.63
C SER A 347 8.18 12.40 15.62
N CYS A 348 9.05 12.83 16.52
CA CYS A 348 8.74 13.82 17.54
C CYS A 348 8.88 15.25 17.01
N SER A 349 8.01 16.12 17.49
CA SER A 349 7.99 17.55 17.19
C SER A 349 7.72 18.37 18.46
N CYS A 350 8.06 19.65 18.38
CA CYS A 350 7.75 20.62 19.41
C CYS A 350 6.73 21.61 18.87
N HIS A 351 5.59 21.74 19.54
CA HIS A 351 4.57 22.73 19.21
C HIS A 351 4.29 23.59 20.43
N GLN A 352 4.61 24.88 20.35
CA GLN A 352 4.40 25.86 21.44
C GLN A 352 5.03 25.43 22.78
N GLY A 353 6.23 24.84 22.75
CA GLY A 353 6.92 24.35 23.96
C GLY A 353 6.39 23.01 24.49
N VAL A 354 5.38 22.43 23.84
CA VAL A 354 4.89 21.07 24.12
C VAL A 354 5.60 20.09 23.20
N PHE A 355 6.41 19.22 23.80
CA PHE A 355 7.08 18.14 23.09
C PHE A 355 6.11 16.97 22.93
N GLY A 356 5.88 16.54 21.69
CA GLY A 356 4.98 15.43 21.38
C GLY A 356 5.60 14.52 20.32
N CYS A 357 5.28 13.23 20.40
CA CYS A 357 5.66 12.24 19.41
C CYS A 357 4.41 11.62 18.82
N THR A 358 4.41 11.38 17.50
CA THR A 358 3.31 10.65 16.88
C THR A 358 3.31 9.18 17.27
N GLU A 359 4.49 8.64 17.61
CA GLU A 359 4.68 7.29 18.14
C GLU A 359 4.99 7.34 19.63
N VAL A 360 4.34 6.49 20.42
CA VAL A 360 4.47 6.50 21.89
C VAL A 360 5.65 5.64 22.38
N ALA A 361 6.08 4.66 21.57
CA ALA A 361 7.15 3.72 21.92
C ALA A 361 8.44 4.01 21.14
N SER A 362 9.58 3.85 21.81
CA SER A 362 10.88 3.90 21.15
C SER A 362 11.11 2.70 20.21
N MET A 363 11.99 2.81 19.22
CA MET A 363 12.35 1.68 18.34
C MET A 363 12.72 0.42 19.14
N ARG A 364 13.48 0.58 20.24
CA ARG A 364 13.89 -0.55 21.09
C ARG A 364 12.71 -1.22 21.78
N GLU A 365 11.77 -0.44 22.32
CA GLU A 365 10.57 -0.98 22.96
C GLU A 365 9.68 -1.69 21.94
N SER A 366 9.50 -1.12 20.74
CA SER A 366 8.74 -1.76 19.66
C SER A 366 9.37 -3.08 19.20
N ILE A 367 10.70 -3.12 19.03
CA ILE A 367 11.41 -4.36 18.69
C ILE A 367 11.22 -5.40 19.79
N ASN A 368 11.51 -5.05 21.05
CA ASN A 368 11.34 -5.96 22.19
C ASN A 368 9.90 -6.48 22.30
N HIS A 369 8.91 -5.62 22.02
CA HIS A 369 7.51 -6.02 22.01
C HIS A 369 7.22 -7.06 20.92
N ILE A 370 7.65 -6.80 19.68
CA ILE A 370 7.51 -7.73 18.55
C ILE A 370 8.17 -9.09 18.87
N GLU A 371 9.40 -9.07 19.40
CA GLU A 371 10.14 -10.28 19.76
C GLU A 371 9.46 -11.03 20.93
N SER A 372 8.87 -10.31 21.90
CA SER A 372 8.16 -10.93 23.02
C SER A 372 6.86 -11.63 22.60
N ILE A 373 6.13 -11.09 21.62
CA ILE A 373 4.88 -11.67 21.12
C ILE A 373 5.18 -12.88 20.22
N THR A 374 6.16 -12.73 19.32
CA THR A 374 6.47 -13.74 18.31
C THR A 374 7.37 -14.86 18.85
N GLY A 375 8.21 -14.55 19.85
CA GLY A 375 9.31 -15.42 20.28
C GLY A 375 10.46 -15.48 19.28
N MET A 376 10.48 -14.59 18.29
CA MET A 376 11.42 -14.59 17.16
C MET A 376 12.25 -13.31 17.13
N ARG A 377 13.49 -13.42 16.66
CA ARG A 377 14.39 -12.26 16.54
C ARG A 377 14.04 -11.42 15.31
N LEU A 378 13.86 -10.11 15.49
CA LEU A 378 13.68 -9.18 14.38
C LEU A 378 15.04 -8.74 13.82
N VAL A 379 15.27 -8.96 12.53
CA VAL A 379 16.57 -8.68 11.88
C VAL A 379 16.54 -7.46 10.97
N GLY A 380 15.39 -7.15 10.39
CA GLY A 380 15.28 -6.00 9.49
C GLY A 380 13.90 -5.88 8.85
N GLY A 381 13.80 -5.00 7.87
CA GLY A 381 12.55 -4.82 7.15
C GLY A 381 12.58 -3.64 6.19
N ALA A 382 11.39 -3.23 5.79
CA ALA A 382 11.16 -2.01 5.05
C ALA A 382 9.79 -1.45 5.41
N GLY A 383 9.68 -0.12 5.46
CA GLY A 383 8.39 0.52 5.50
C GLY A 383 8.40 1.94 4.95
N SER A 384 7.20 2.44 4.66
CA SER A 384 6.91 3.76 4.12
C SER A 384 5.50 4.16 4.50
N ASN A 385 5.18 5.45 4.62
CA ASN A 385 3.82 5.88 4.93
C ASN A 385 2.85 5.45 3.81
N TYR A 386 3.20 5.76 2.56
CA TYR A 386 2.52 5.24 1.38
C TYR A 386 3.51 4.41 0.58
N ALA A 387 3.10 3.23 0.13
CA ALA A 387 3.99 2.31 -0.56
C ALA A 387 3.36 1.70 -1.82
N ARG A 388 4.08 1.77 -2.93
CA ARG A 388 3.91 0.84 -4.06
C ARG A 388 4.70 -0.44 -3.89
N ILE A 389 5.96 -0.27 -3.52
CA ILE A 389 7.01 -1.29 -3.56
C ILE A 389 7.83 -1.19 -2.28
N LEU A 390 7.99 -2.31 -1.59
CA LEU A 390 8.91 -2.49 -0.47
C LEU A 390 9.94 -3.57 -0.84
N ARG A 391 11.23 -3.27 -0.68
CA ARG A 391 12.32 -4.21 -0.97
C ARG A 391 12.90 -4.74 0.33
N LEU A 392 13.05 -6.05 0.45
CA LEU A 392 13.53 -6.70 1.67
C LEU A 392 14.87 -7.42 1.46
N PRO A 393 15.82 -7.29 2.41
CA PRO A 393 15.82 -6.29 3.49
C PRO A 393 16.23 -4.91 2.94
N LYS A 394 15.59 -3.83 3.38
CA LYS A 394 16.06 -2.46 3.12
C LYS A 394 16.93 -1.99 4.26
N ASP A 395 16.38 -2.08 5.47
CA ASP A 395 17.01 -1.63 6.71
C ASP A 395 17.24 -2.82 7.65
N ARG A 396 18.31 -2.78 8.43
CA ARG A 396 18.65 -3.82 9.42
C ARG A 396 18.56 -3.27 10.84
N VAL A 397 18.09 -4.11 11.76
CA VAL A 397 18.14 -3.84 13.18
C VAL A 397 19.61 -3.78 13.60
N SER A 398 20.03 -2.64 14.15
CA SER A 398 21.38 -2.44 14.69
C SER A 398 21.36 -1.52 15.91
N ASN A 399 22.32 -1.73 16.82
CA ASN A 399 22.51 -0.88 17.99
C ASN A 399 22.82 0.58 17.61
N ASP A 400 23.51 0.80 16.50
CA ASP A 400 23.86 2.13 16.01
C ASP A 400 22.63 2.90 15.54
N VAL A 401 21.72 2.27 14.79
CA VAL A 401 20.46 2.90 14.35
C VAL A 401 19.58 3.23 15.56
N MET A 402 19.44 2.28 16.51
CA MET A 402 18.69 2.54 17.74
C MET A 402 19.28 3.70 18.55
N SER A 403 20.60 3.76 18.68
CA SER A 403 21.28 4.82 19.44
C SER A 403 21.12 6.19 18.80
N ARG A 404 21.22 6.27 17.46
CA ARG A 404 20.98 7.51 16.69
C ARG A 404 19.54 8.01 16.84
N GLN A 405 18.55 7.12 16.82
CA GLN A 405 17.17 7.52 17.04
C GLN A 405 16.93 8.04 18.47
N THR A 406 17.52 7.39 19.48
CA THR A 406 17.47 7.88 20.87
C THR A 406 18.13 9.25 21.00
N GLN A 407 19.28 9.47 20.34
CA GLN A 407 19.95 10.78 20.33
C GLN A 407 19.09 11.87 19.66
N ASP A 408 18.48 11.59 18.51
CA ASP A 408 17.58 12.53 17.82
C ASP A 408 16.36 12.88 18.70
N TYR A 409 15.76 11.90 19.37
CA TYR A 409 14.69 12.11 20.34
C TYR A 409 15.10 13.07 21.46
N GLU A 410 16.23 12.81 22.13
CA GLU A 410 16.70 13.62 23.25
C GLU A 410 17.08 15.03 22.80
N GLN A 411 17.73 15.17 21.63
CA GLN A 411 18.05 16.48 21.06
C GLN A 411 16.80 17.33 20.83
N LYS A 412 15.74 16.74 20.25
CA LYS A 412 14.47 17.45 20.02
C LYS A 412 13.74 17.78 21.32
N ARG A 413 13.75 16.86 22.29
CA ARG A 413 13.15 17.07 23.61
C ARG A 413 13.80 18.25 24.35
N VAL A 414 15.14 18.28 24.40
CA VAL A 414 15.90 19.38 25.02
C VAL A 414 15.67 20.69 24.28
N ALA A 415 15.71 20.68 22.94
CA ALA A 415 15.45 21.88 22.14
C ALA A 415 14.04 22.47 22.39
N CYS A 416 13.04 21.62 22.68
CA CYS A 416 11.68 22.07 22.97
C CYS A 416 11.54 22.77 24.34
N GLN A 417 12.43 22.48 25.28
CA GLN A 417 12.43 23.07 26.63
C GLN A 417 13.12 24.43 26.69
N VAL A 418 13.83 24.83 25.63
CA VAL A 418 14.44 26.16 25.55
C VAL A 418 13.34 27.16 25.25
N PRO A 419 13.08 28.18 26.10
CA PRO A 419 12.10 29.21 25.78
C PRO A 419 12.51 29.87 24.47
N THR A 420 11.62 29.80 23.47
CA THR A 420 11.76 30.62 22.27
C THR A 420 11.75 32.07 22.74
N SER A 421 12.92 32.72 22.70
CA SER A 421 13.02 34.14 23.04
C SER A 421 12.05 34.91 22.14
N PRO A 422 11.24 35.83 22.69
CA PRO A 422 10.38 36.65 21.87
C PRO A 422 11.25 37.51 20.95
N VAL A 423 11.14 37.28 19.63
CA VAL A 423 11.76 38.13 18.62
C VAL A 423 11.06 39.49 18.68
N ASN A 424 11.84 40.47 19.15
CA ASN A 424 11.78 41.90 18.85
C ASN A 424 10.41 42.58 18.87
N GLN A 425 10.22 43.35 19.94
CA GLN A 425 9.44 44.58 19.93
C GLN A 425 9.77 45.37 18.65
N ALA A 426 8.77 45.48 17.78
CA ALA A 426 8.82 46.40 16.66
C ALA A 426 8.82 47.83 17.21
N ASN A 427 9.97 48.50 17.12
CA ASN A 427 9.98 49.94 16.96
C ASN A 427 9.39 50.26 15.58
N GLY A 428 8.27 50.97 15.56
CA GLY A 428 7.62 51.50 14.37
C GLY A 428 6.65 52.61 14.76
N ILE A 429 7.20 53.83 14.82
CA ILE A 429 6.57 55.11 15.14
C ILE A 429 5.53 55.51 14.07
N SER A 430 4.49 56.24 14.47
CA SER A 430 3.94 57.38 13.70
C SER A 430 3.17 58.33 14.65
N PRO A 431 3.01 59.63 14.32
CA PRO A 431 2.83 60.17 12.97
C PRO A 431 4.11 60.40 12.19
#